data_AF-A0A1D7Y2A9-F1
#
_entry.id   AF-A0A1D7Y2A9-F1
#
_cell.length_a   1.000
_cell.length_b   1.000
_cell.length_c   1.000
_cell.angle_alpha   90.00
_cell.angle_beta   90.00
_cell.angle_gamma   90.00
#
_symmetry.space_group_name_H-M   'P 1'
#
loop_
_entity.id
_entity.type
_entity.pdbx_description
1 polymer ?
#
loop_
_entity_poly.entity_id
_entity_poly.type
_entity_poly.pdbx_seq_one_letter_code
_entity_poly.pdbx_strand_id
1 'polypeptide(L)'
;MGKASRKRREAREPGGNRSSRLYREIPLPVIEACEDVLTAYTSGRVPACDAALLQDWPAMIYAEAAALEAVDLLTDRQGHSSDLLFTMLLEEGTFTGLAPAMLPLLRFLRGRRAGQSPTLLLAPDTPMPALTLLLIAGQALLSACEDRPGSPAADAVLRACLRHLASGPLDDRTLAGDLAFALTEEQQEQADVETFVRDQARRLCSEAVPVRRAAGLTDRPPLLVLDLAARPDLEDLLRVLHSDTPADGADTVTRWRALAGADTVRLEVDWPEPVRASLAVLLDTVEHQGVLNRIASGGAVDLTATDPADSLDDPFVLARVTTNGQSLTDVLRRAAV
;
A
#
# COMPACT_ATOMS: atom_id res chain seq x y z
N MET A 1 29.62 -34.40 -22.29
CA MET A 1 29.46 -34.30 -23.77
C MET A 1 28.09 -34.87 -24.11
N GLY A 2 27.15 -34.26 -24.82
CA GLY A 2 27.07 -33.00 -25.54
C GLY A 2 25.82 -33.06 -26.44
N LYS A 3 24.82 -32.24 -26.10
CA LYS A 3 23.84 -31.53 -26.95
C LYS A 3 22.77 -32.28 -27.79
N ALA A 4 21.59 -31.64 -27.71
CA ALA A 4 20.59 -31.33 -28.74
C ALA A 4 19.33 -32.23 -28.77
N SER A 5 18.21 -31.75 -28.24
CA SER A 5 17.27 -30.78 -28.84
C SER A 5 16.17 -31.48 -29.64
N ARG A 6 14.98 -31.61 -29.04
CA ARG A 6 13.73 -31.81 -29.78
C ARG A 6 12.64 -30.93 -29.20
N LYS A 7 12.70 -29.67 -29.64
CA LYS A 7 11.61 -28.70 -29.66
C LYS A 7 10.58 -29.17 -30.71
N ARG A 8 9.38 -29.55 -30.28
CA ARG A 8 8.13 -29.45 -31.06
C ARG A 8 7.05 -29.09 -30.05
N ARG A 9 6.74 -27.79 -29.86
CA ARG A 9 5.69 -27.07 -30.59
C ARG A 9 4.38 -27.87 -30.54
N GLU A 10 3.75 -27.84 -29.38
CA GLU A 10 2.31 -28.05 -29.28
C GLU A 10 1.63 -26.68 -29.18
N ALA A 11 0.79 -26.46 -30.18
CA ALA A 11 -0.31 -25.51 -30.30
C ALA A 11 -0.30 -24.26 -29.41
N ARG A 12 0.26 -23.16 -29.94
CA ARG A 12 -0.41 -21.86 -29.77
C ARG A 12 -1.71 -21.93 -30.57
N GLU A 13 -2.83 -22.02 -29.87
CA GLU A 13 -4.11 -21.65 -30.45
C GLU A 13 -4.09 -20.14 -30.76
N PRO A 14 -4.35 -19.73 -32.01
CA PRO A 14 -4.55 -18.34 -32.35
C PRO A 14 -6.03 -17.98 -32.21
N GLY A 15 -6.34 -16.94 -31.43
CA GLY A 15 -7.57 -16.16 -31.66
C GLY A 15 -8.86 -16.56 -30.92
N GLY A 16 -8.79 -17.03 -29.68
CA GLY A 16 -9.93 -16.89 -28.76
C GLY A 16 -9.97 -15.47 -28.20
N ASN A 17 -11.12 -14.79 -28.24
CA ASN A 17 -11.32 -13.46 -27.68
C ASN A 17 -10.83 -13.43 -26.22
N ARG A 18 -9.62 -12.90 -25.98
CA ARG A 18 -8.99 -12.91 -24.66
C ARG A 18 -9.59 -11.82 -23.79
N SER A 19 -10.82 -12.02 -23.33
CA SER A 19 -11.32 -11.25 -22.21
C SER A 19 -10.47 -11.59 -20.98
N SER A 20 -10.08 -10.57 -20.23
CA SER A 20 -9.34 -10.74 -18.98
C SER A 20 -10.10 -11.64 -18.01
N ARG A 21 -9.39 -12.17 -17.01
CA ARG A 21 -10.03 -12.96 -15.95
C ARG A 21 -11.14 -12.17 -15.24
N LEU A 22 -10.89 -10.88 -15.02
CA LEU A 22 -11.83 -9.94 -14.41
C LEU A 22 -13.21 -9.94 -15.10
N TYR A 23 -13.23 -9.79 -16.43
CA TYR A 23 -14.48 -9.76 -17.22
C TYR A 23 -15.12 -11.13 -17.45
N ARG A 24 -14.44 -12.22 -17.05
CA ARG A 24 -14.99 -13.59 -17.11
C ARG A 24 -15.61 -14.03 -15.79
N GLU A 25 -15.09 -13.53 -14.67
CA GLU A 25 -15.48 -13.99 -13.33
C GLU A 25 -16.45 -13.04 -12.61
N ILE A 26 -16.42 -11.75 -12.94
CA ILE A 26 -17.30 -10.75 -12.31
C ILE A 26 -18.62 -10.63 -13.08
N PRO A 27 -19.79 -10.60 -12.40
CA PRO A 27 -21.07 -10.39 -13.06
C PRO A 27 -21.12 -9.09 -13.86
N LEU A 28 -21.63 -9.15 -15.09
CA LEU A 28 -21.72 -7.99 -15.99
C LEU A 28 -22.40 -6.76 -15.36
N PRO A 29 -23.52 -6.88 -14.62
CA PRO A 29 -24.14 -5.70 -13.98
C PRO A 29 -23.23 -4.99 -12.97
N VAL A 30 -22.33 -5.73 -12.32
CA VAL A 30 -21.34 -5.14 -11.39
C VAL A 30 -20.26 -4.40 -12.16
N ILE A 31 -19.77 -4.99 -13.25
CA ILE A 31 -18.80 -4.34 -14.15
C ILE A 31 -19.38 -3.04 -14.70
N GLU A 32 -20.60 -3.08 -15.24
CA GLU A 32 -21.30 -1.91 -15.78
C GLU A 32 -21.51 -0.82 -14.72
N ALA A 33 -21.85 -1.21 -13.49
CA ALA A 33 -21.97 -0.26 -12.38
C ALA A 33 -20.62 0.41 -12.04
N CYS A 34 -19.54 -0.37 -11.95
CA CYS A 34 -18.21 0.19 -11.70
C CYS A 34 -17.72 1.09 -12.84
N GLU A 35 -17.91 0.68 -14.09
CA GLU A 35 -17.57 1.49 -15.28
C GLU A 35 -18.40 2.77 -15.36
N ASP A 36 -19.68 2.73 -14.98
CA ASP A 36 -20.54 3.92 -14.91
C ASP A 36 -20.03 4.92 -13.87
N VAL A 37 -19.59 4.47 -12.68
CA VAL A 37 -18.96 5.36 -11.69
C VAL A 37 -17.73 6.05 -12.26
N LEU A 38 -16.81 5.30 -12.89
CA LEU A 38 -15.60 5.88 -13.50
C LEU A 38 -15.95 6.86 -14.62
N THR A 39 -16.90 6.48 -15.47
CA THR A 39 -17.35 7.31 -16.59
C THR A 39 -18.01 8.58 -16.09
N ALA A 40 -18.89 8.48 -15.09
CA ALA A 40 -19.58 9.61 -14.50
C ALA A 40 -18.58 10.57 -13.85
N TYR A 41 -17.67 10.06 -13.02
CA TYR A 41 -16.67 10.88 -12.34
C TYR A 41 -15.77 11.64 -13.33
N THR A 42 -15.18 10.91 -14.29
CA THR A 42 -14.30 11.52 -15.33
C THR A 42 -15.06 12.45 -16.28
N SER A 43 -16.38 12.31 -16.40
CA SER A 43 -17.24 13.19 -17.19
C SER A 43 -17.83 14.38 -16.41
N GLY A 44 -17.65 14.43 -15.08
CA GLY A 44 -18.30 15.43 -14.22
C GLY A 44 -19.82 15.23 -14.10
N ARG A 45 -20.28 13.98 -14.17
CA ARG A 45 -21.69 13.58 -14.06
C ARG A 45 -21.92 12.77 -12.78
N VAL A 46 -23.19 12.63 -12.40
CA VAL A 46 -23.61 11.72 -11.34
C VAL A 46 -23.72 10.30 -11.93
N PRO A 47 -23.21 9.25 -11.25
CA PRO A 47 -23.43 7.87 -11.66
C PRO A 47 -24.92 7.53 -11.72
N ALA A 48 -25.33 6.79 -12.73
CA ALA A 48 -26.69 6.28 -12.91
C ALA A 48 -26.87 4.86 -12.35
N CYS A 49 -25.78 4.18 -12.00
CA CYS A 49 -25.82 2.81 -11.47
C CYS A 49 -26.52 2.70 -10.10
N ASP A 50 -27.04 1.51 -9.81
CA ASP A 50 -27.51 1.17 -8.46
C ASP A 50 -26.32 0.99 -7.51
N ALA A 51 -26.26 1.81 -6.47
CA ALA A 51 -25.20 1.77 -5.46
C ALA A 51 -25.15 0.43 -4.69
N ALA A 52 -26.24 -0.34 -4.65
CA ALA A 52 -26.25 -1.66 -4.03
C ALA A 52 -25.27 -2.62 -4.74
N LEU A 53 -25.06 -2.46 -6.05
CA LEU A 53 -24.12 -3.28 -6.82
C LEU A 53 -22.65 -3.06 -6.45
N LEU A 54 -22.35 -2.00 -5.69
CA LEU A 54 -21.00 -1.65 -5.24
C LEU A 54 -20.69 -2.15 -3.82
N GLN A 55 -21.62 -2.86 -3.16
CA GLN A 55 -21.45 -3.29 -1.78
C GLN A 55 -20.77 -4.66 -1.64
N ASP A 56 -20.75 -5.45 -2.71
CA ASP A 56 -20.30 -6.83 -2.66
C ASP A 56 -18.82 -7.01 -3.03
N TRP A 57 -18.27 -8.16 -2.66
CA TRP A 57 -16.88 -8.54 -2.95
C TRP A 57 -16.49 -8.50 -4.44
N PRO A 58 -17.34 -8.89 -5.42
CA PRO A 58 -17.01 -8.74 -6.83
C PRO A 58 -16.77 -7.28 -7.24
N ALA A 59 -17.51 -6.32 -6.67
CA ALA A 59 -17.29 -4.90 -6.94
C ALA A 59 -15.94 -4.43 -6.38
N MET A 60 -15.56 -4.93 -5.20
CA MET A 60 -14.23 -4.68 -4.62
C MET A 60 -13.10 -5.15 -5.53
N ILE A 61 -13.18 -6.39 -6.05
CA ILE A 61 -12.17 -6.94 -6.97
C ILE A 61 -12.05 -6.07 -8.23
N TYR A 62 -13.18 -5.68 -8.83
CA TYR A 62 -13.16 -4.81 -10.01
C TYR A 62 -12.58 -3.43 -9.70
N ALA A 63 -13.04 -2.81 -8.61
CA ALA A 63 -12.61 -1.48 -8.21
C ALA A 63 -11.11 -1.44 -7.88
N GLU A 64 -10.58 -2.47 -7.23
CA GLU A 64 -9.15 -2.59 -6.94
C GLU A 64 -8.33 -2.69 -8.24
N ALA A 65 -8.75 -3.54 -9.19
CA ALA A 65 -8.08 -3.65 -10.48
C ALA A 65 -8.13 -2.33 -11.27
N ALA A 66 -9.28 -1.65 -11.27
CA ALA A 66 -9.46 -0.35 -11.92
C ALA A 66 -8.60 0.74 -11.29
N ALA A 67 -8.53 0.79 -9.96
CA ALA A 67 -7.70 1.75 -9.24
C ALA A 67 -6.21 1.48 -9.45
N LEU A 68 -5.80 0.21 -9.46
CA LEU A 68 -4.43 -0.18 -9.75
C LEU A 68 -4.00 0.26 -11.16
N GLU A 69 -4.83 0.01 -12.17
CA GLU A 69 -4.57 0.42 -13.56
C GLU A 69 -4.55 1.95 -13.72
N ALA A 70 -5.49 2.66 -13.08
CA ALA A 70 -5.54 4.12 -13.12
C ALA A 70 -4.32 4.78 -12.45
N VAL A 71 -3.87 4.22 -11.32
CA VAL A 71 -2.69 4.70 -10.58
C VAL A 71 -1.39 4.39 -11.34
N ASP A 72 -1.35 3.30 -12.09
CA ASP A 72 -0.24 2.98 -13.02
C ASP A 72 -0.18 4.01 -14.15
N LEU A 73 -1.31 4.25 -14.83
CA LEU A 73 -1.41 5.28 -15.88
C LEU A 73 -1.03 6.68 -15.39
N LEU A 74 -1.44 7.05 -14.16
CA LEU A 74 -1.03 8.29 -13.53
C LEU A 74 0.49 8.36 -13.39
N THR A 75 1.11 7.29 -12.90
CA THR A 75 2.56 7.23 -12.66
C THR A 75 3.33 7.26 -13.97
N ASP A 76 2.85 6.58 -15.01
CA ASP A 76 3.45 6.62 -16.35
C ASP A 76 3.41 8.03 -16.96
N ARG A 77 2.40 8.83 -16.63
CA ARG A 77 2.20 10.18 -17.17
C ARG A 77 2.94 11.25 -16.37
N GLN A 78 2.90 11.16 -15.05
CA GLN A 78 3.41 12.19 -14.14
C GLN A 78 4.76 11.83 -13.50
N GLY A 79 5.23 10.59 -13.66
CA GLY A 79 6.42 10.07 -12.99
C GLY A 79 6.22 9.76 -11.51
N HIS A 80 5.09 10.16 -10.90
CA HIS A 80 4.77 9.90 -9.51
C HIS A 80 3.26 9.82 -9.29
N SER A 81 2.88 9.32 -8.11
CA SER A 81 1.49 9.26 -7.66
C SER A 81 1.41 9.80 -6.25
N SER A 82 1.80 11.06 -6.00
CA SER A 82 1.89 11.62 -4.63
C SER A 82 0.50 11.82 -3.99
N ASP A 83 0.40 11.82 -2.66
CA ASP A 83 -0.85 12.09 -1.93
C ASP A 83 -1.46 13.46 -2.31
N LEU A 84 -0.61 14.43 -2.69
CA LEU A 84 -1.05 15.77 -3.12
C LEU A 84 -1.95 15.75 -4.36
N LEU A 85 -1.81 14.74 -5.23
CA LEU A 85 -2.66 14.59 -6.42
C LEU A 85 -4.08 14.15 -6.06
N PHE A 86 -4.30 13.69 -4.83
CA PHE A 86 -5.58 13.21 -4.32
C PHE A 86 -6.20 14.16 -3.28
N THR A 87 -5.54 15.28 -2.96
CA THR A 87 -6.03 16.25 -1.96
C THR A 87 -7.43 16.75 -2.28
N MET A 88 -7.74 17.00 -3.56
CA MET A 88 -9.09 17.39 -3.99
C MET A 88 -10.16 16.40 -3.53
N LEU A 89 -9.87 15.10 -3.60
CA LEU A 89 -10.80 14.05 -3.20
C LEU A 89 -10.98 14.01 -1.68
N LEU A 90 -9.91 14.28 -0.91
CA LEU A 90 -9.92 14.32 0.55
C LEU A 90 -10.63 15.54 1.12
N GLU A 91 -10.58 16.67 0.40
CA GLU A 91 -11.20 17.94 0.81
C GLU A 91 -12.66 18.07 0.36
N GLU A 92 -13.13 17.19 -0.53
CA GLU A 92 -14.48 17.25 -1.05
C GLU A 92 -15.50 16.77 0.00
N GLY A 93 -16.33 17.69 0.47
CA GLY A 93 -17.30 17.44 1.55
C GLY A 93 -18.24 16.24 1.28
N THR A 94 -18.58 15.99 0.01
CA THR A 94 -19.38 14.85 -0.44
C THR A 94 -18.76 13.50 -0.05
N PHE A 95 -17.43 13.41 0.00
CA PHE A 95 -16.68 12.17 0.24
C PHE A 95 -16.07 12.09 1.64
N THR A 96 -16.42 13.01 2.55
CA THR A 96 -15.89 13.05 3.92
C THR A 96 -16.01 11.69 4.63
N GLY A 97 -17.11 10.96 4.42
CA GLY A 97 -17.31 9.63 5.01
C GLY A 97 -16.38 8.54 4.47
N LEU A 98 -15.83 8.71 3.27
CA LEU A 98 -14.95 7.76 2.60
C LEU A 98 -13.47 8.06 2.85
N ALA A 99 -13.14 9.31 3.19
CA ALA A 99 -11.78 9.79 3.42
C ALA A 99 -10.92 8.91 4.35
N PRO A 100 -11.44 8.32 5.46
CA PRO A 100 -10.63 7.48 6.34
C PRO A 100 -9.98 6.27 5.67
N ALA A 101 -10.60 5.73 4.60
CA ALA A 101 -10.08 4.57 3.87
C ALA A 101 -9.23 4.95 2.66
N MET A 102 -9.29 6.19 2.17
CA MET A 102 -8.66 6.59 0.91
C MET A 102 -7.15 6.46 0.92
N LEU A 103 -6.48 7.04 1.92
CA LEU A 103 -5.01 6.99 2.01
C LEU A 103 -4.49 5.56 2.23
N PRO A 104 -5.06 4.76 3.16
CA PRO A 104 -4.66 3.35 3.28
C PRO A 104 -4.83 2.56 1.98
N LEU A 105 -5.96 2.69 1.29
CA LEU A 105 -6.20 2.02 0.00
C LEU A 105 -5.20 2.48 -1.07
N LEU A 106 -4.91 3.77 -1.15
CA LEU A 106 -3.94 4.30 -2.10
C LEU A 106 -2.52 3.75 -1.84
N ARG A 107 -2.09 3.67 -0.57
CA ARG A 107 -0.81 3.06 -0.19
C ARG A 107 -0.77 1.57 -0.53
N PHE A 108 -1.86 0.85 -0.28
CA PHE A 108 -2.00 -0.55 -0.67
C PHE A 108 -1.84 -0.74 -2.19
N LEU A 109 -2.52 0.07 -3.01
CA LEU A 109 -2.39 0.04 -4.48
C LEU A 109 -0.96 0.32 -4.94
N ARG A 110 -0.29 1.32 -4.34
CA ARG A 110 1.13 1.62 -4.66
C ARG A 110 2.06 0.48 -4.28
N GLY A 111 1.82 -0.19 -3.15
CA GLY A 111 2.55 -1.40 -2.76
C GLY A 111 2.43 -2.51 -3.80
N ARG A 112 1.20 -2.78 -4.26
CA ARG A 112 0.97 -3.75 -5.34
C ARG A 112 1.67 -3.35 -6.63
N ARG A 113 1.57 -2.08 -7.04
CA ARG A 113 2.27 -1.55 -8.23
C ARG A 113 3.79 -1.66 -8.13
N ALA A 114 4.35 -1.46 -6.94
CA ALA A 114 5.78 -1.62 -6.67
C ALA A 114 6.24 -3.10 -6.66
N GLY A 115 5.34 -4.06 -6.95
CA GLY A 115 5.67 -5.49 -6.94
C GLY A 115 5.76 -6.09 -5.55
N GLN A 116 5.21 -5.40 -4.53
CA GLN A 116 5.13 -5.90 -3.16
C GLN A 116 3.81 -6.68 -2.94
N SER A 117 3.73 -7.40 -1.83
CA SER A 117 2.52 -8.10 -1.37
C SER A 117 1.96 -7.40 -0.11
N PRO A 118 1.41 -6.18 -0.24
CA PRO A 118 0.97 -5.41 0.91
C PRO A 118 -0.23 -6.05 1.61
N THR A 119 -0.28 -5.89 2.93
CA THR A 119 -1.47 -6.20 3.73
C THR A 119 -2.16 -4.90 4.11
N LEU A 120 -3.49 -4.86 3.98
CA LEU A 120 -4.33 -3.79 4.48
C LEU A 120 -5.55 -4.37 5.18
N LEU A 121 -5.69 -4.05 6.47
CA LEU A 121 -6.85 -4.40 7.27
C LEU A 121 -7.71 -3.15 7.49
N LEU A 122 -8.85 -3.10 6.80
CA LEU A 122 -9.83 -2.02 6.93
C LEU A 122 -10.68 -2.20 8.20
N ALA A 123 -11.25 -1.12 8.72
CA ALA A 123 -12.23 -1.20 9.81
C ALA A 123 -13.49 -1.98 9.35
N PRO A 124 -14.16 -2.74 10.22
CA PRO A 124 -15.32 -3.56 9.84
C PRO A 124 -16.48 -2.75 9.24
N ASP A 125 -16.60 -1.49 9.67
CA ASP A 125 -17.63 -0.53 9.29
C ASP A 125 -17.17 0.42 8.17
N THR A 126 -16.05 0.12 7.50
CA THR A 126 -15.53 0.96 6.43
C THR A 126 -16.59 1.16 5.34
N PRO A 127 -17.03 2.41 5.08
CA PRO A 127 -18.12 2.66 4.15
C PRO A 127 -17.66 2.49 2.70
N MET A 128 -18.45 1.74 1.93
CA MET A 128 -18.37 1.62 0.46
C MET A 128 -16.93 1.57 -0.12
N PRO A 129 -16.07 0.62 0.31
CA PRO A 129 -14.67 0.62 -0.10
C PRO A 129 -14.45 0.45 -1.62
N ALA A 130 -15.39 -0.22 -2.32
CA ALA A 130 -15.34 -0.32 -3.77
C ALA A 130 -15.55 1.05 -4.42
N LEU A 131 -16.49 1.85 -3.91
CA LEU A 131 -16.67 3.23 -4.37
C LEU A 131 -15.43 4.08 -4.06
N THR A 132 -14.85 3.94 -2.87
CA THR A 132 -13.60 4.65 -2.52
C THR A 132 -12.47 4.34 -3.49
N LEU A 133 -12.28 3.07 -3.86
CA LEU A 133 -11.32 2.65 -4.88
C LEU A 133 -11.64 3.23 -6.26
N LEU A 134 -12.90 3.23 -6.68
CA LEU A 134 -13.32 3.82 -7.97
C LEU A 134 -13.11 5.35 -8.00
N LEU A 135 -13.29 6.04 -6.88
CA LEU A 135 -13.01 7.48 -6.76
C LEU A 135 -11.50 7.75 -6.82
N ILE A 136 -10.66 6.93 -6.16
CA ILE A 136 -9.21 6.98 -6.30
C ILE A 136 -8.83 6.78 -7.78
N ALA A 137 -9.43 5.79 -8.44
CA ALA A 137 -9.19 5.53 -9.86
C ALA A 137 -9.59 6.75 -10.72
N GLY A 138 -10.78 7.30 -10.53
CA GLY A 138 -11.27 8.47 -11.24
C GLY A 138 -10.36 9.69 -11.07
N GLN A 139 -9.95 9.99 -9.83
CA GLN A 139 -9.01 11.08 -9.55
C GLN A 139 -7.66 10.84 -10.21
N ALA A 140 -7.14 9.61 -10.16
CA ALA A 140 -5.88 9.28 -10.83
C ALA A 140 -5.95 9.50 -12.35
N LEU A 141 -7.07 9.13 -13.00
CA LEU A 141 -7.28 9.37 -14.43
C LEU A 141 -7.34 10.86 -14.78
N LEU A 142 -8.01 11.69 -13.96
CA LEU A 142 -8.06 13.14 -14.15
C LEU A 142 -6.69 13.79 -13.94
N SER A 143 -5.95 13.38 -12.90
CA SER A 143 -4.59 13.86 -12.66
C SER A 143 -3.62 13.42 -13.77
N ALA A 144 -3.84 12.26 -14.40
CA ALA A 144 -3.01 11.76 -15.49
C ALA A 144 -3.18 12.57 -16.79
N CYS A 145 -4.32 13.22 -17.00
CA CYS A 145 -4.57 14.04 -18.19
C CYS A 145 -4.40 15.56 -17.96
N GLU A 146 -4.23 16.01 -16.71
CA GLU A 146 -4.13 17.44 -16.34
C GLU A 146 -5.25 18.32 -16.93
N ASP A 147 -6.46 17.78 -17.02
CA ASP A 147 -7.58 18.45 -17.68
C ASP A 147 -8.86 18.32 -16.85
N ARG A 148 -9.86 19.13 -17.20
CA ARG A 148 -11.16 19.13 -16.53
C ARG A 148 -11.99 17.88 -16.88
N PRO A 149 -12.90 17.47 -15.99
CA PRO A 149 -13.87 16.43 -16.31
C PRO A 149 -14.65 16.72 -17.61
N GLY A 150 -14.92 15.67 -18.39
CA GLY A 150 -15.66 15.74 -19.65
C GLY A 150 -14.84 16.19 -20.86
N SER A 151 -13.53 16.40 -20.72
CA SER A 151 -12.67 16.71 -21.84
C SER A 151 -12.37 15.47 -22.72
N PRO A 152 -12.01 15.67 -24.01
CA PRO A 152 -11.57 14.55 -24.86
C PRO A 152 -10.33 13.82 -24.32
N ALA A 153 -9.47 14.51 -23.55
CA ALA A 153 -8.30 13.90 -22.93
C ALA A 153 -8.69 12.98 -21.77
N ALA A 154 -9.61 13.42 -20.91
CA ALA A 154 -10.16 12.60 -19.82
C ALA A 154 -10.83 11.33 -20.37
N ASP A 155 -11.65 11.45 -21.42
CA ASP A 155 -12.29 10.32 -22.09
C ASP A 155 -11.28 9.37 -22.77
N ALA A 156 -10.20 9.90 -23.37
CA ALA A 156 -9.15 9.07 -23.96
C ALA A 156 -8.40 8.25 -22.89
N VAL A 157 -8.10 8.84 -21.73
CA VAL A 157 -7.42 8.16 -20.62
C VAL A 157 -8.34 7.12 -19.96
N LEU A 158 -9.62 7.45 -19.73
CA LEU A 158 -10.62 6.46 -19.28
C LEU A 158 -10.69 5.26 -20.23
N ARG A 159 -10.84 5.50 -21.54
CA ARG A 159 -10.89 4.43 -22.54
C ARG A 159 -9.59 3.63 -22.63
N ALA A 160 -8.44 4.21 -22.29
CA ALA A 160 -7.19 3.46 -22.17
C ALA A 160 -7.25 2.51 -20.97
N CYS A 161 -7.64 3.01 -19.80
CA CYS A 161 -7.81 2.22 -18.58
C CYS A 161 -8.77 1.04 -18.78
N LEU A 162 -9.99 1.29 -19.27
CA LEU A 162 -10.99 0.23 -19.49
C LEU A 162 -10.53 -0.82 -20.52
N ARG A 163 -9.81 -0.41 -21.57
CA ARG A 163 -9.23 -1.36 -22.53
C ARG A 163 -8.15 -2.26 -21.90
N HIS A 164 -7.33 -1.71 -21.03
CA HIS A 164 -6.33 -2.50 -20.31
C HIS A 164 -7.01 -3.50 -19.37
N LEU A 165 -8.00 -3.06 -18.60
CA LEU A 165 -8.81 -3.93 -17.74
C LEU A 165 -9.44 -5.10 -18.50
N ALA A 166 -9.95 -4.85 -19.71
CA ALA A 166 -10.61 -5.86 -20.53
C ALA A 166 -9.64 -6.87 -21.19
N SER A 167 -8.38 -6.49 -21.44
CA SER A 167 -7.46 -7.27 -22.27
C SER A 167 -6.24 -7.85 -21.55
N GLY A 168 -5.85 -7.27 -20.41
CA GLY A 168 -4.68 -7.66 -19.64
C GLY A 168 -4.41 -6.70 -18.49
N PRO A 169 -5.25 -6.72 -17.43
CA PRO A 169 -5.13 -5.79 -16.31
C PRO A 169 -3.77 -5.91 -15.63
N LEU A 170 -3.30 -4.82 -15.03
CA LEU A 170 -2.10 -4.86 -14.19
C LEU A 170 -2.21 -5.86 -13.03
N ASP A 171 -3.42 -6.11 -12.54
CA ASP A 171 -3.73 -7.12 -11.53
C ASP A 171 -3.21 -8.53 -11.88
N ASP A 172 -3.25 -8.92 -13.17
CA ASP A 172 -2.74 -10.21 -13.64
C ASP A 172 -1.20 -10.27 -13.67
N ARG A 173 -0.51 -9.14 -13.48
CA ARG A 173 0.94 -8.97 -13.64
C ARG A 173 1.66 -8.58 -12.35
N THR A 174 0.94 -8.20 -11.30
CA THR A 174 1.49 -7.83 -9.98
C THR A 174 1.21 -8.91 -8.95
N LEU A 175 1.92 -8.87 -7.82
CA LEU A 175 1.59 -9.74 -6.70
C LEU A 175 0.22 -9.37 -6.13
N ALA A 176 -0.53 -10.38 -5.69
CA ALA A 176 -1.77 -10.16 -4.96
C ALA A 176 -1.45 -9.50 -3.62
N GLY A 177 -2.22 -8.48 -3.26
CA GLY A 177 -2.23 -7.95 -1.90
C GLY A 177 -3.23 -8.70 -1.03
N ASP A 178 -3.13 -8.53 0.28
CA ASP A 178 -4.11 -9.04 1.25
C ASP A 178 -4.95 -7.87 1.80
N LEU A 179 -6.04 -7.57 1.09
CA LEU A 179 -7.06 -6.61 1.51
C LEU A 179 -8.19 -7.32 2.23
N ALA A 180 -8.41 -6.97 3.49
CA ALA A 180 -9.46 -7.58 4.30
C ALA A 180 -10.12 -6.57 5.23
N PHE A 181 -11.28 -6.93 5.77
CA PHE A 181 -11.92 -6.21 6.87
C PHE A 181 -11.52 -6.85 8.19
N ALA A 182 -11.25 -6.01 9.19
CA ALA A 182 -11.08 -6.45 10.56
C ALA A 182 -12.37 -7.08 11.07
N LEU A 183 -12.23 -8.06 11.95
CA LEU A 183 -13.36 -8.60 12.71
C LEU A 183 -13.89 -7.53 13.68
N THR A 184 -15.22 -7.48 13.85
CA THR A 184 -15.85 -6.76 14.97
C THR A 184 -15.53 -7.44 16.30
N GLU A 185 -15.73 -6.75 17.43
CA GLU A 185 -15.52 -7.35 18.76
C GLU A 185 -16.36 -8.64 18.94
N GLU A 186 -17.63 -8.61 18.56
CA GLU A 186 -18.51 -9.78 18.60
C GLU A 186 -18.00 -10.92 17.71
N GLN A 187 -17.51 -10.61 16.51
CA GLN A 187 -16.93 -11.61 15.61
C GLN A 187 -15.62 -12.18 16.15
N GLN A 188 -14.81 -11.38 16.85
CA GLN A 188 -13.58 -11.86 17.49
C GLN A 188 -13.88 -12.85 18.62
N GLU A 189 -14.93 -12.62 19.41
CA GLU A 189 -15.34 -13.54 20.48
C GLU A 189 -15.85 -14.89 19.96
N GLN A 190 -16.43 -14.88 18.75
CA GLN A 190 -17.03 -16.07 18.12
C GLN A 190 -16.09 -16.77 17.14
N ALA A 191 -15.00 -16.12 16.74
CA ALA A 191 -14.04 -16.67 15.78
C ALA A 191 -13.34 -17.90 16.34
N ASP A 192 -13.07 -18.86 15.45
CA ASP A 192 -12.10 -19.90 15.76
C ASP A 192 -10.69 -19.32 15.89
N VAL A 193 -9.79 -20.10 16.50
CA VAL A 193 -8.41 -19.69 16.78
C VAL A 193 -7.68 -19.29 15.50
N GLU A 194 -7.89 -19.99 14.39
CA GLU A 194 -7.20 -19.71 13.13
C GLU A 194 -7.62 -18.36 12.54
N THR A 195 -8.92 -18.08 12.52
CA THR A 195 -9.49 -16.84 12.00
C THR A 195 -9.06 -15.65 12.85
N PHE A 196 -9.10 -15.80 14.19
CA PHE A 196 -8.62 -14.78 15.11
C PHE A 196 -7.13 -14.49 14.92
N VAL A 197 -6.28 -15.53 14.89
CA VAL A 197 -4.83 -15.37 14.69
C VAL A 197 -4.53 -14.71 13.34
N ARG A 198 -5.27 -15.07 12.28
CA ARG A 198 -5.12 -14.44 10.96
C ARG A 198 -5.48 -12.96 10.97
N ASP A 199 -6.58 -12.57 11.63
CA ASP A 199 -6.96 -11.16 11.82
C ASP A 199 -5.87 -10.39 12.59
N GLN A 200 -5.35 -10.96 13.68
CA GLN A 200 -4.28 -10.33 14.46
C GLN A 200 -2.97 -10.21 13.67
N ALA A 201 -2.61 -11.22 12.89
CA ALA A 201 -1.45 -11.16 12.00
C ALA A 201 -1.61 -10.07 10.92
N ARG A 202 -2.79 -9.96 10.31
CA ARG A 202 -3.10 -8.89 9.36
C ARG A 202 -3.03 -7.51 10.00
N ARG A 203 -3.54 -7.36 11.22
CA ARG A 203 -3.45 -6.13 12.01
C ARG A 203 -2.00 -5.74 12.29
N LEU A 204 -1.14 -6.71 12.59
CA LEU A 204 0.30 -6.49 12.76
C LEU A 204 0.97 -6.07 11.44
N CYS A 205 0.57 -6.67 10.32
CA CYS A 205 1.22 -6.44 9.02
C CYS A 205 0.70 -5.21 8.25
N SER A 206 -0.50 -4.72 8.60
CA SER A 206 -1.18 -3.65 7.86
C SER A 206 -0.30 -2.41 7.66
N GLU A 207 -0.23 -1.93 6.41
CA GLU A 207 0.52 -0.74 5.98
C GLU A 207 2.02 -0.72 6.36
N ALA A 208 2.60 -1.90 6.65
CA ALA A 208 4.02 -1.98 6.93
C ALA A 208 4.86 -1.73 5.68
N VAL A 209 5.95 -0.99 5.86
CA VAL A 209 6.97 -0.73 4.86
C VAL A 209 8.02 -1.83 4.91
N PRO A 210 8.36 -2.48 3.79
CA PRO A 210 9.38 -3.52 3.76
C PRO A 210 10.77 -2.99 4.11
N VAL A 211 11.53 -3.81 4.84
CA VAL A 211 12.97 -3.59 5.07
C VAL A 211 13.73 -4.33 3.98
N ARG A 212 14.52 -3.58 3.18
CA ARG A 212 15.42 -4.18 2.18
C ARG A 212 16.69 -4.71 2.81
N ARG A 213 17.19 -4.00 3.83
CA ARG A 213 18.45 -4.30 4.50
C ARG A 213 18.46 -3.74 5.91
N ALA A 214 18.99 -4.49 6.85
CA ALA A 214 19.24 -4.03 8.21
C ALA A 214 20.73 -4.17 8.53
N ALA A 215 21.31 -3.19 9.22
CA ALA A 215 22.74 -3.19 9.59
C ALA A 215 22.93 -2.79 11.06
N GLY A 216 23.62 -3.64 11.83
CA GLY A 216 23.99 -3.36 13.22
C GLY A 216 25.40 -2.79 13.32
N LEU A 217 25.56 -1.46 13.31
CA LEU A 217 26.87 -0.78 13.22
C LEU A 217 27.47 -0.41 14.56
N THR A 218 28.63 -0.96 14.96
CA THR A 218 29.15 -0.94 16.35
C THR A 218 29.13 0.43 17.04
N ASP A 219 29.42 1.51 16.30
CA ASP A 219 29.55 2.87 16.86
C ASP A 219 28.38 3.82 16.48
N ARG A 220 27.30 3.29 15.92
CA ARG A 220 26.12 4.07 15.51
C ARG A 220 24.83 3.31 15.89
N PRO A 221 23.66 4.00 15.91
CA PRO A 221 22.39 3.29 15.95
C PRO A 221 22.27 2.31 14.78
N PRO A 222 21.55 1.20 14.94
CA PRO A 222 21.29 0.28 13.84
C PRO A 222 20.55 0.99 12.70
N LEU A 223 20.89 0.62 11.47
CA LEU A 223 20.34 1.21 10.25
C LEU A 223 19.32 0.27 9.61
N LEU A 224 18.14 0.78 9.26
CA LEU A 224 17.14 0.12 8.44
C LEU A 224 17.02 0.84 7.09
N VAL A 225 17.31 0.10 6.02
CA VAL A 225 17.09 0.55 4.63
C VAL A 225 15.69 0.09 4.22
N LEU A 226 14.80 1.04 4.03
CA LEU A 226 13.38 0.81 3.71
C LEU A 226 13.16 0.77 2.20
N ASP A 227 12.17 -0.01 1.75
CA ASP A 227 11.64 0.08 0.38
C ASP A 227 10.46 1.05 0.32
N LEU A 228 10.72 2.29 -0.10
CA LEU A 228 9.72 3.36 -0.15
C LEU A 228 8.99 3.49 -1.47
N ALA A 229 9.15 2.56 -2.41
CA ALA A 229 8.45 2.61 -3.70
C ALA A 229 6.91 2.71 -3.54
N ALA A 230 6.37 2.14 -2.46
CA ALA A 230 4.95 2.20 -2.10
C ALA A 230 4.53 3.45 -1.30
N ARG A 231 5.50 4.16 -0.72
CA ARG A 231 5.31 5.28 0.23
C ARG A 231 6.16 6.50 -0.20
N PRO A 232 5.87 7.09 -1.38
CA PRO A 232 6.60 8.27 -1.84
C PRO A 232 6.45 9.46 -0.88
N ASP A 233 5.35 9.51 -0.12
CA ASP A 233 5.15 10.47 0.97
C ASP A 233 6.24 10.38 2.05
N LEU A 234 6.69 9.17 2.36
CA LEU A 234 7.76 8.96 3.33
C LEU A 234 9.14 9.24 2.77
N GLU A 235 9.36 9.05 1.47
CA GLU A 235 10.66 9.35 0.84
C GLU A 235 10.97 10.84 0.94
N ASP A 236 9.98 11.69 0.61
CA ASP A 236 10.10 13.14 0.79
C ASP A 236 10.22 13.51 2.27
N LEU A 237 9.48 12.84 3.17
CA LEU A 237 9.62 13.08 4.60
C LEU A 237 11.05 12.81 5.09
N LEU A 238 11.64 11.66 4.75
CA LEU A 238 13.01 11.33 5.16
C LEU A 238 14.01 12.35 4.63
N ARG A 239 13.81 12.85 3.41
CA ARG A 239 14.62 13.92 2.81
C ARG A 239 14.49 15.23 3.59
N VAL A 240 13.27 15.64 3.93
CA VAL A 240 13.01 16.87 4.70
C VAL A 240 13.57 16.78 6.12
N LEU A 241 13.36 15.65 6.82
CA LEU A 241 13.90 15.43 8.16
C LEU A 241 15.43 15.46 8.19
N HIS A 242 16.08 15.12 7.08
CA HIS A 242 17.53 15.19 6.93
C HIS A 242 18.03 16.62 6.64
N SER A 243 17.33 17.38 5.78
CA SER A 243 17.76 18.74 5.37
C SER A 243 17.40 19.84 6.35
N ASP A 244 16.23 19.73 6.98
CA ASP A 244 15.59 20.79 7.76
C ASP A 244 15.11 20.24 9.10
N THR A 245 16.02 19.65 9.90
CA THR A 245 15.71 19.30 11.29
C THR A 245 15.11 20.54 11.98
N PRO A 246 13.86 20.46 12.49
CA PRO A 246 13.31 21.54 13.32
C PRO A 246 14.32 21.89 14.42
N ALA A 247 14.37 23.15 14.85
CA ALA A 247 15.35 23.61 15.84
C ALA A 247 15.34 22.75 17.14
N ASP A 248 14.21 22.08 17.42
CA ASP A 248 14.00 21.18 18.56
C ASP A 248 13.86 19.68 18.17
N GLY A 249 14.07 19.35 16.89
CA GLY A 249 13.74 18.05 16.31
C GLY A 249 12.24 17.88 16.02
N ALA A 250 11.88 16.99 15.09
CA ALA A 250 10.49 16.59 14.96
C ALA A 250 10.15 15.65 16.13
N ASP A 251 9.12 15.99 16.91
CA ASP A 251 8.60 15.07 17.93
C ASP A 251 8.26 13.73 17.26
N THR A 252 8.63 12.63 17.89
CA THR A 252 8.34 11.28 17.39
C THR A 252 7.75 10.45 18.49
N VAL A 253 6.64 9.77 18.19
CA VAL A 253 6.05 8.77 19.08
C VAL A 253 6.36 7.39 18.50
N THR A 254 7.02 6.55 19.28
CA THR A 254 7.36 5.19 18.85
C THR A 254 6.65 4.13 19.68
N ARG A 255 6.20 3.06 19.02
CA ARG A 255 5.54 1.92 19.67
C ARG A 255 6.05 0.61 19.08
N TRP A 256 6.31 -0.36 19.97
CA TRP A 256 6.66 -1.73 19.60
C TRP A 256 5.47 -2.65 19.81
N ARG A 257 5.24 -3.57 18.87
CA ARG A 257 4.20 -4.60 18.95
C ARG A 257 4.75 -5.94 18.47
N ALA A 258 4.21 -7.03 19.00
CA ALA A 258 4.48 -8.39 18.54
C ALA A 258 3.21 -9.22 18.67
N LEU A 259 3.06 -10.23 17.82
CA LEU A 259 2.08 -11.28 17.99
C LEU A 259 2.76 -12.48 18.70
N ALA A 260 2.13 -13.03 19.73
CA ALA A 260 2.67 -14.18 20.45
C ALA A 260 2.85 -15.38 19.50
N GLY A 261 4.00 -16.04 19.57
CA GLY A 261 4.34 -17.15 18.66
C GLY A 261 4.62 -16.74 17.21
N ALA A 262 4.66 -15.45 16.89
CA ALA A 262 5.11 -14.96 15.60
C ALA A 262 6.57 -14.51 15.68
N ASP A 263 7.35 -14.84 14.65
CA ASP A 263 8.75 -14.41 14.53
C ASP A 263 8.87 -12.97 14.02
N THR A 264 7.88 -12.10 14.26
CA THR A 264 7.86 -10.74 13.72
C THR A 264 7.46 -9.72 14.78
N VAL A 265 8.23 -8.64 14.85
CA VAL A 265 7.91 -7.45 15.64
C VAL A 265 7.66 -6.25 14.72
N ARG A 266 6.73 -5.39 15.12
CA ARG A 266 6.39 -4.15 14.43
C ARG A 266 6.90 -2.96 15.21
N LEU A 267 7.65 -2.10 14.53
CA LEU A 267 7.94 -0.73 14.96
C LEU A 267 6.92 0.20 14.30
N GLU A 268 6.16 0.94 15.09
CA GLU A 268 5.33 2.06 14.65
C GLU A 268 6.03 3.37 15.01
N VAL A 269 6.08 4.30 14.06
CA VAL A 269 6.63 5.64 14.21
C VAL A 269 5.59 6.64 13.73
N ASP A 270 5.14 7.49 14.64
CA ASP A 270 4.20 8.57 14.36
C ASP A 270 4.92 9.92 14.51
N TRP A 271 4.89 10.72 13.45
CA TRP A 271 5.27 12.13 13.47
C TRP A 271 3.99 12.96 13.62
N PRO A 272 3.78 13.64 14.77
CA PRO A 272 2.62 14.48 15.01
C PRO A 272 2.75 15.80 14.22
N GLU A 273 2.06 16.85 14.67
CA GLU A 273 2.12 18.18 14.04
C GLU A 273 3.55 18.72 13.91
N PRO A 274 3.88 19.42 12.81
CA PRO A 274 3.04 19.72 11.64
C PRO A 274 3.09 18.64 10.53
N VAL A 275 3.87 17.58 10.72
CA VAL A 275 4.18 16.58 9.69
C VAL A 275 3.03 15.62 9.45
N ARG A 276 2.37 15.16 10.54
CA ARG A 276 1.22 14.23 10.51
C ARG A 276 1.45 13.00 9.61
N ALA A 277 2.56 12.30 9.82
CA ALA A 277 2.89 11.10 9.06
C ALA A 277 3.05 9.89 9.98
N SER A 278 2.79 8.70 9.45
CA SER A 278 3.04 7.45 10.15
C SER A 278 3.78 6.46 9.28
N LEU A 279 4.67 5.71 9.92
CA LEU A 279 5.44 4.64 9.35
C LEU A 279 5.29 3.41 10.24
N ALA A 280 5.19 2.24 9.62
CA ALA A 280 5.39 1.00 10.32
C ALA A 280 6.40 0.13 9.59
N VAL A 281 7.20 -0.60 10.37
CA VAL A 281 8.24 -1.50 9.87
C VAL A 281 8.11 -2.83 10.58
N LEU A 282 8.18 -3.92 9.82
CA LEU A 282 8.25 -5.28 10.35
C LEU A 282 9.70 -5.75 10.37
N LEU A 283 10.09 -6.36 11.48
CA LEU A 283 11.40 -6.98 11.67
C LEU A 283 11.19 -8.40 12.15
N ASP A 284 11.78 -9.34 11.42
CA ASP A 284 11.86 -10.73 11.86
C ASP A 284 12.77 -10.86 13.10
N THR A 285 12.31 -11.54 14.15
CA THR A 285 13.00 -11.64 15.44
C THR A 285 14.26 -12.50 15.39
N VAL A 286 14.34 -13.44 14.45
CA VAL A 286 15.45 -14.36 14.25
C VAL A 286 16.47 -13.74 13.30
N GLU A 287 16.03 -13.33 12.12
CA GLU A 287 16.88 -12.70 11.11
C GLU A 287 17.49 -11.39 11.61
N HIS A 288 16.69 -10.56 12.28
CA HIS A 288 17.12 -9.24 12.74
C HIS A 288 17.52 -9.21 14.21
N GLN A 289 17.75 -10.36 14.85
CA GLN A 289 18.05 -10.46 16.28
C GLN A 289 19.16 -9.51 16.73
N GLY A 290 20.26 -9.46 15.99
CA GLY A 290 21.40 -8.59 16.29
C GLY A 290 21.06 -7.10 16.25
N VAL A 291 20.23 -6.69 15.27
CA VAL A 291 19.75 -5.31 15.14
C VAL A 291 18.78 -4.97 16.27
N LEU A 292 17.81 -5.84 16.54
CA LEU A 292 16.80 -5.67 17.59
C LEU A 292 17.42 -5.53 18.98
N ASN A 293 18.39 -6.39 19.33
CA ASN A 293 19.10 -6.31 20.61
C ASN A 293 19.82 -4.97 20.79
N ARG A 294 20.34 -4.42 19.70
CA ARG A 294 21.05 -3.15 19.73
C ARG A 294 20.12 -1.94 19.83
N ILE A 295 18.98 -1.98 19.13
CA ILE A 295 17.93 -0.98 19.29
C ILE A 295 17.44 -1.00 20.74
N ALA A 296 17.26 -2.20 21.32
CA ALA A 296 16.83 -2.36 22.72
C ALA A 296 17.82 -1.73 23.71
N SER A 297 19.14 -1.90 23.49
CA SER A 297 20.17 -1.30 24.34
C SER A 297 20.40 0.21 24.12
N GLY A 298 20.28 0.65 22.86
CA GLY A 298 20.66 2.01 22.45
C GLY A 298 19.50 3.01 22.41
N GLY A 299 18.25 2.52 22.37
CA GLY A 299 17.06 3.36 22.33
C GLY A 299 16.94 4.21 21.06
N ALA A 300 17.51 3.76 19.94
CA ALA A 300 17.46 4.48 18.68
C ALA A 300 17.64 3.56 17.48
N VAL A 301 17.09 3.96 16.35
CA VAL A 301 17.27 3.34 15.02
C VAL A 301 17.38 4.43 13.98
N ASP A 302 18.25 4.24 13.00
CA ASP A 302 18.38 5.13 11.86
C ASP A 302 17.63 4.52 10.66
N LEU A 303 16.90 5.36 9.92
CA LEU A 303 16.07 4.96 8.78
C LEU A 303 16.57 5.65 7.50
N THR A 304 16.59 4.93 6.38
CA THR A 304 16.94 5.49 5.07
C THR A 304 16.17 4.84 3.93
N ALA A 305 15.93 5.60 2.86
CA ALA A 305 15.39 5.12 1.59
C ALA A 305 16.49 4.78 0.56
N THR A 306 17.75 5.12 0.85
CA THR A 306 18.86 4.96 -0.09
C THR A 306 19.78 3.87 0.43
N ASP A 307 20.09 2.88 -0.42
CA ASP A 307 21.14 1.92 -0.07
C ASP A 307 22.49 2.67 -0.08
N PRO A 308 23.28 2.64 1.00
CA PRO A 308 24.65 3.11 0.98
C PRO A 308 25.42 2.33 -0.09
N ALA A 309 25.65 2.97 -1.24
CA ALA A 309 26.08 2.33 -2.49
C ALA A 309 27.32 1.44 -2.33
N ASP A 310 28.28 1.84 -1.49
CA ASP A 310 29.52 1.09 -1.24
C ASP A 310 30.04 1.26 0.21
N SER A 311 29.77 2.41 0.85
CA SER A 311 30.17 2.70 2.22
C SER A 311 29.06 3.41 3.00
N LEU A 312 29.01 3.13 4.30
CA LEU A 312 28.15 3.82 5.27
C LEU A 312 28.74 5.17 5.72
N ASP A 313 29.93 5.50 5.25
CA ASP A 313 30.58 6.79 5.46
C ASP A 313 30.32 7.78 4.32
N ASP A 314 29.74 7.31 3.22
CA ASP A 314 29.26 8.20 2.16
C ASP A 314 28.01 8.95 2.64
N PRO A 315 27.79 10.20 2.22
CA PRO A 315 26.61 10.94 2.63
C PRO A 315 25.35 10.36 1.97
N PHE A 316 24.39 9.95 2.80
CA PHE A 316 23.05 9.56 2.38
C PHE A 316 22.00 10.15 3.32
N VAL A 317 20.76 10.24 2.82
CA VAL A 317 19.62 10.75 3.58
C VAL A 317 19.28 9.78 4.69
N LEU A 318 19.23 10.29 5.91
CA LEU A 318 19.03 9.48 7.12
C LEU A 318 18.12 10.23 8.08
N ALA A 319 17.11 9.54 8.61
CA ALA A 319 16.30 10.03 9.72
C ALA A 319 16.57 9.17 10.96
N ARG A 320 16.99 9.80 12.05
CA ARG A 320 17.15 9.15 13.34
C ARG A 320 15.82 9.13 14.08
N VAL A 321 15.41 7.95 14.53
CA VAL A 321 14.21 7.74 15.33
C VAL A 321 14.62 7.23 16.71
N THR A 322 14.31 8.02 17.73
CA THR A 322 14.44 7.59 19.13
C THR A 322 13.36 6.56 19.44
N THR A 323 13.78 5.44 20.03
CA THR A 323 12.88 4.35 20.40
C THR A 323 12.95 4.12 21.91
N ASN A 324 11.83 3.71 22.50
CA ASN A 324 11.86 3.22 23.87
C ASN A 324 12.46 1.79 23.89
N GLY A 325 13.78 1.69 24.09
CA GLY A 325 14.51 0.41 24.11
C GLY A 325 14.03 -0.57 25.17
N GLN A 326 13.55 -0.07 26.32
CA GLN A 326 12.94 -0.90 27.36
C GLN A 326 11.63 -1.52 26.87
N SER A 327 10.80 -0.75 26.15
CA SER A 327 9.57 -1.25 25.53
C SER A 327 9.87 -2.38 24.55
N LEU A 328 10.90 -2.24 23.70
CA LEU A 328 11.32 -3.32 22.82
C LEU A 328 11.78 -4.56 23.59
N THR A 329 12.57 -4.39 24.65
CA THR A 329 13.04 -5.50 25.49
C THR A 329 11.87 -6.30 26.07
N ASP A 330 10.84 -5.61 26.55
CA ASP A 330 9.65 -6.25 27.11
C ASP A 330 8.81 -6.95 26.03
N VAL A 331 8.72 -6.38 24.83
CA VAL A 331 8.06 -6.99 23.67
C VAL A 331 8.79 -8.27 23.23
N LEU A 332 10.11 -8.23 23.08
CA LEU A 332 10.91 -9.40 22.69
C LEU A 332 10.80 -10.54 23.72
N ARG A 333 10.80 -10.19 25.02
CA ARG A 333 10.60 -11.20 26.08
C ARG A 333 9.24 -11.88 25.99
N ARG A 334 8.19 -11.14 25.63
CA ARG A 334 6.83 -11.68 25.49
C ARG A 334 6.64 -12.48 24.20
N ALA A 335 7.34 -12.12 23.12
CA ALA A 335 7.28 -12.84 21.85
C ALA A 335 8.01 -14.20 21.89
N ALA A 336 9.01 -14.35 22.78
CA ALA A 336 9.77 -15.58 22.96
C ALA A 336 9.06 -16.68 23.79
N VAL A 337 7.83 -16.43 24.23
CA VAL A 337 6.98 -17.34 25.03
C VAL A 337 5.85 -17.85 24.15
#